data_AF-A0A2N2Z3X1-F1
#
_entry.id   AF-A0A2N2Z3X1-F1
#
_cell.length_a   1.000
_cell.length_b   1.000
_cell.length_c   1.000
_cell.angle_alpha   90.00
_cell.angle_beta   90.00
_cell.angle_gamma   90.00
#
_symmetry.space_group_name_H-M   'P 1'
#
loop_
_entity.id
_entity.type
_entity.pdbx_description
1 polymer ?
#
loop_
_entity_poly.entity_id
_entity_poly.type
_entity_poly.pdbx_seq_one_letter_code
_entity_poly.pdbx_strand_id
1 'polypeptide(L)'
;MNRINWKNIIMNSRFLILTGVIIFILLISCEKKEVDDPTKGLPVVTTMDVTQVTNNTAISGGQIVSQGTHPITQKGVCWSTTPLPTTLDGITIDGSGIEDFSSSLSRLNSSTTYYLRAYATNSRGTSYGEEKVFTTFYGIITDVEGNTYGTV
;
A
#
# COMPACT_ATOMS: atom_id res chain seq x y z
N MET A 1 72.15 19.35 37.48
CA MET A 1 71.02 18.73 38.22
C MET A 1 69.72 19.17 37.53
N ASN A 2 69.35 18.50 36.43
CA ASN A 2 68.18 18.88 35.62
C ASN A 2 66.93 18.22 36.20
N ARG A 3 66.02 19.01 36.78
CA ARG A 3 64.73 18.49 37.23
C ARG A 3 63.84 18.25 36.00
N ILE A 4 63.55 16.99 35.71
CA ILE A 4 62.54 16.61 34.73
C ILE A 4 61.20 17.18 35.24
N ASN A 5 60.47 17.91 34.39
CA ASN A 5 59.23 18.58 34.78
C ASN A 5 58.03 17.64 34.63
N TRP A 6 57.81 16.81 35.65
CA TRP A 6 56.79 15.75 35.65
C TRP A 6 55.35 16.29 35.58
N LYS A 7 55.14 17.57 35.92
CA LYS A 7 53.82 18.23 35.82
C LYS A 7 53.33 18.30 34.37
N ASN A 8 54.23 18.54 33.41
CA ASN A 8 53.88 18.64 31.99
C ASN A 8 53.59 17.27 31.37
N ILE A 9 54.29 16.23 31.81
CA ILE A 9 54.12 14.85 31.32
C ILE A 9 52.78 14.25 31.82
N ILE A 10 52.44 14.49 33.09
CA ILE A 10 51.18 14.01 33.70
C ILE A 10 49.97 14.78 33.14
N MET A 11 50.12 16.07 32.82
CA MET A 11 49.05 16.90 32.25
C MET A 11 48.76 16.55 30.77
N ASN A 12 49.80 16.22 29.98
CA ASN A 12 49.65 15.81 28.58
C ASN A 12 49.07 14.39 28.45
N SER A 13 49.38 13.50 29.40
CA SER A 13 48.82 12.14 29.48
C SER A 13 47.32 12.15 29.83
N ARG A 14 46.87 13.03 30.74
CA ARG A 14 45.44 13.22 31.03
C ARG A 14 44.67 13.77 29.83
N PHE A 15 45.28 14.67 29.05
CA PHE A 15 44.68 15.22 27.82
C PHE A 15 44.53 14.15 26.73
N LEU A 16 45.54 13.30 26.53
CA LEU A 16 45.51 12.18 25.58
C LEU A 16 44.50 11.08 25.94
N ILE A 17 44.31 10.81 27.24
CA ILE A 17 43.30 9.84 27.71
C ILE A 17 41.88 10.41 27.53
N LEU A 18 41.67 11.69 27.82
CA LEU A 18 40.38 12.38 27.65
C LEU A 18 39.96 12.51 26.18
N THR A 19 40.88 12.80 25.26
CA THR A 19 40.57 12.85 23.81
C THR A 19 40.33 11.46 23.22
N GLY A 20 41.03 10.42 23.69
CA GLY A 20 40.82 9.04 23.27
C GLY A 20 39.46 8.46 23.68
N VAL A 21 38.96 8.79 24.88
CA VAL A 21 37.64 8.35 25.37
C VAL A 21 36.50 9.03 24.60
N ILE A 22 36.64 10.32 24.25
CA ILE A 22 35.65 11.06 23.45
C ILE A 22 35.57 10.50 22.02
N ILE A 23 36.69 10.10 21.42
CA ILE A 23 36.73 9.46 20.09
C ILE A 23 36.10 8.05 20.14
N PHE A 24 36.27 7.31 21.23
CA PHE A 24 35.63 6.00 21.40
C PHE A 24 34.11 6.11 21.60
N ILE A 25 33.63 7.18 22.25
CA ILE A 25 32.20 7.49 22.42
C ILE A 25 31.54 7.90 21.08
N LEU A 26 32.27 8.55 20.18
CA LEU A 26 31.78 8.92 18.84
C LEU A 26 31.70 7.74 17.85
N LEU A 27 32.36 6.62 18.14
CA LEU A 27 32.27 5.39 17.35
C LEU A 27 31.13 4.47 17.82
N ILE A 28 30.44 4.81 18.90
CA ILE A 28 29.15 4.22 19.26
C ILE A 28 28.09 4.90 18.38
N SER A 29 28.25 4.77 17.06
CA SER A 29 27.16 4.97 16.13
C SER A 29 26.08 3.97 16.51
N CYS A 30 24.92 4.48 16.90
CA CYS A 30 23.80 3.67 17.31
C CYS A 30 23.33 2.86 16.09
N GLU A 31 23.58 1.55 16.08
CA GLU A 31 22.88 0.65 15.17
C GLU A 31 21.40 0.68 15.57
N LYS A 32 20.62 1.51 14.86
CA LYS A 32 19.17 1.46 14.95
C LYS A 32 18.77 0.05 14.51
N LYS A 33 18.38 -0.79 15.48
CA LYS A 33 17.61 -1.99 15.17
C LYS A 33 16.34 -1.51 14.47
N GLU A 34 16.22 -1.79 13.19
CA GLU A 34 14.97 -1.58 12.48
C GLU A 34 13.92 -2.45 13.16
N VAL A 35 12.91 -1.81 13.73
CA VAL A 35 11.67 -2.49 14.07
C VAL A 35 11.03 -2.84 12.73
N ASP A 36 10.87 -4.12 12.45
CA ASP A 36 10.20 -4.61 11.23
C ASP A 36 8.74 -4.13 11.25
N ASP A 37 8.46 -3.07 10.49
CA ASP A 37 7.11 -2.55 10.29
C ASP A 37 6.37 -3.55 9.38
N PRO A 38 5.24 -4.13 9.81
CA PRO A 38 4.52 -5.15 9.03
C PRO A 38 3.99 -4.63 7.68
N THR A 39 3.98 -3.31 7.47
CA THR A 39 3.60 -2.69 6.20
C THR A 39 4.80 -2.39 5.31
N LYS A 40 6.03 -2.54 5.82
CA LYS A 40 7.26 -2.26 5.08
C LYS A 40 7.40 -3.21 3.90
N GLY A 41 7.34 -2.62 2.71
CA GLY A 41 7.54 -3.36 1.46
C GLY A 41 6.29 -4.01 0.90
N LEU A 42 5.11 -3.78 1.49
CA LEU A 42 3.84 -4.00 0.82
C LEU A 42 3.68 -3.01 -0.35
N PRO A 43 2.88 -3.38 -1.37
CA PRO A 43 2.50 -2.42 -2.39
C PRO A 43 1.60 -1.33 -1.81
N VAL A 44 1.42 -0.25 -2.57
CA VAL A 44 0.51 0.85 -2.27
C VAL A 44 -0.35 1.06 -3.50
N VAL A 45 -1.66 0.93 -3.32
CA VAL A 45 -2.67 1.03 -4.38
C VAL A 45 -3.80 1.93 -3.92
N THR A 46 -4.33 2.75 -4.83
CA THR A 46 -5.55 3.53 -4.63
C THR A 46 -6.67 2.96 -5.49
N THR A 47 -7.90 3.05 -5.00
CA THR A 47 -9.09 2.54 -5.71
C THR A 47 -9.66 3.64 -6.58
N MET A 48 -9.83 3.37 -7.88
CA MET A 48 -10.50 4.30 -8.79
C MET A 48 -12.01 4.29 -8.58
N ASP A 49 -12.70 5.36 -8.96
CA ASP A 49 -14.15 5.44 -8.83
C ASP A 49 -14.86 4.38 -9.68
N VAL A 50 -16.04 3.98 -9.22
CA VAL A 50 -16.89 3.01 -9.93
C VAL A 50 -17.67 3.74 -11.01
N THR A 51 -17.63 3.20 -12.23
CA THR A 51 -18.27 3.74 -13.42
C THR A 51 -19.01 2.63 -14.16
N GLN A 52 -19.81 2.99 -15.18
CA GLN A 52 -20.54 2.04 -16.04
C GLN A 52 -21.30 0.96 -15.24
N VAL A 53 -21.96 1.37 -14.16
CA VAL A 53 -22.78 0.47 -13.34
C VAL A 53 -24.01 0.07 -14.15
N THR A 54 -24.32 -1.22 -14.20
CA THR A 54 -25.54 -1.78 -14.78
C THR A 54 -26.31 -2.56 -13.71
N ASN A 55 -27.28 -3.38 -14.12
CA ASN A 55 -27.96 -4.29 -13.20
C ASN A 55 -27.11 -5.51 -12.79
N ASN A 56 -26.02 -5.81 -13.49
CA ASN A 56 -25.19 -6.99 -13.20
C ASN A 56 -23.68 -6.82 -13.46
N THR A 57 -23.24 -5.63 -13.86
CA THR A 57 -21.83 -5.28 -14.10
C THR A 57 -21.51 -3.89 -13.53
N ALA A 58 -20.21 -3.64 -13.36
CA ALA A 58 -19.66 -2.32 -13.07
C ALA A 58 -18.19 -2.28 -13.53
N ILE A 59 -17.64 -1.09 -13.77
CA ILE A 59 -16.21 -0.91 -14.05
C ILE A 59 -15.57 -0.11 -12.92
N SER A 60 -14.40 -0.54 -12.49
CA SER A 60 -13.54 0.21 -11.58
C SER A 60 -12.08 -0.09 -11.94
N GLY A 61 -11.17 0.07 -11.00
CA GLY A 61 -9.76 -0.17 -11.23
C GLY A 61 -8.93 0.25 -10.02
N GLY A 62 -7.62 0.23 -10.22
CA GLY A 62 -6.68 0.72 -9.22
C GLY A 62 -5.49 1.41 -9.86
N GLN A 63 -5.02 2.44 -9.15
CA GLN A 63 -3.76 3.10 -9.47
C GLN A 63 -2.66 2.59 -8.53
N ILE A 64 -1.55 2.14 -9.10
CA ILE A 64 -0.41 1.64 -8.32
C ILE A 64 0.50 2.82 -7.97
N VAL A 65 0.51 3.22 -6.70
CA VAL A 65 1.36 4.30 -6.19
C VAL A 65 2.79 3.78 -5.96
N SER A 66 2.93 2.53 -5.52
CA SER A 66 4.24 1.89 -5.32
C SER A 66 4.10 0.36 -5.30
N GLN A 67 5.11 -0.36 -5.78
CA GLN A 67 5.19 -1.82 -5.62
C GLN A 67 5.77 -2.26 -4.27
N GLY A 68 6.22 -1.31 -3.44
CA GLY A 68 6.96 -1.62 -2.22
C GLY A 68 8.37 -2.12 -2.55
N THR A 69 8.83 -3.17 -1.85
CA THR A 69 10.20 -3.69 -1.98
C THR A 69 10.34 -4.86 -2.95
N HIS A 70 9.22 -5.43 -3.42
CA HIS A 70 9.19 -6.60 -4.29
C HIS A 70 8.20 -6.37 -5.45
N PRO A 71 8.43 -6.98 -6.62
CA PRO A 71 7.52 -6.85 -7.75
C PRO A 71 6.10 -7.31 -7.39
N ILE A 72 5.10 -6.57 -7.88
CA ILE A 72 3.68 -6.97 -7.79
C ILE A 72 3.49 -8.22 -8.65
N THR A 73 2.99 -9.29 -8.04
CA THR A 73 2.71 -10.57 -8.68
C THR A 73 1.26 -10.70 -9.12
N GLN A 74 0.33 -9.99 -8.48
CA GLN A 74 -1.09 -9.98 -8.82
C GLN A 74 -1.73 -8.66 -8.40
N LYS A 75 -2.65 -8.12 -9.21
CA LYS A 75 -3.49 -6.96 -8.87
C LYS A 75 -4.89 -7.13 -9.43
N GLY A 76 -5.84 -6.38 -8.88
CA GLY A 76 -7.23 -6.33 -9.34
C GLY A 76 -8.11 -5.57 -8.37
N VAL A 77 -9.42 -5.76 -8.47
CA VAL A 77 -10.39 -5.28 -7.48
C VAL A 77 -11.04 -6.45 -6.75
N CYS A 78 -11.34 -6.25 -5.47
CA CYS A 78 -12.18 -7.14 -4.67
C CYS A 78 -13.51 -6.46 -4.34
N TRP A 79 -14.59 -7.23 -4.25
CA TRP A 79 -15.92 -6.72 -3.91
C TRP A 79 -16.74 -7.72 -3.11
N SER A 80 -17.64 -7.19 -2.28
CA SER A 80 -18.56 -7.95 -1.42
C SER A 80 -19.83 -7.14 -1.16
N THR A 81 -20.89 -7.80 -0.67
CA THR A 81 -22.08 -7.11 -0.11
C THR A 81 -21.88 -6.68 1.35
N THR A 82 -20.69 -6.94 1.90
CA THR A 82 -20.26 -6.51 3.23
C THR A 82 -19.06 -5.56 3.14
N PRO A 83 -18.90 -4.61 4.10
CA PRO A 83 -17.76 -3.71 4.11
C PRO A 83 -16.41 -4.43 4.26
N LEU A 84 -15.37 -3.76 3.79
CA LEU A 84 -13.96 -4.15 3.78
C LEU A 84 -13.71 -5.47 3.05
N PRO A 85 -14.11 -5.59 1.77
CA PRO A 85 -13.85 -6.79 0.98
C PRO A 85 -12.35 -7.07 0.89
N THR A 86 -12.01 -8.36 0.78
CA THR A 86 -10.65 -8.88 0.71
C THR A 86 -10.49 -9.76 -0.53
N THR A 87 -9.28 -10.28 -0.77
CA THR A 87 -9.04 -11.24 -1.85
C THR A 87 -9.72 -12.60 -1.66
N LEU A 88 -10.43 -12.81 -0.54
CA LEU A 88 -11.25 -14.00 -0.29
C LEU A 88 -12.70 -13.87 -0.80
N ASP A 89 -13.11 -12.67 -1.20
CA ASP A 89 -14.44 -12.36 -1.74
C ASP A 89 -14.47 -12.49 -3.27
N GLY A 90 -15.38 -11.77 -3.93
CA GLY A 90 -15.34 -11.62 -5.39
C GLY A 90 -14.11 -10.82 -5.81
N ILE A 91 -13.35 -11.30 -6.80
CA ILE A 91 -12.14 -10.62 -7.28
C ILE A 91 -12.04 -10.63 -8.81
N THR A 92 -11.33 -9.64 -9.34
CA THR A 92 -10.71 -9.70 -10.68
C THR A 92 -9.23 -10.02 -10.56
N ILE A 93 -8.62 -10.48 -11.66
CA ILE A 93 -7.17 -10.70 -11.78
C ILE A 93 -6.72 -9.95 -13.03
N ASP A 94 -6.11 -8.79 -12.84
CA ASP A 94 -5.77 -7.83 -13.91
C ASP A 94 -4.24 -7.80 -14.17
N GLY A 95 -3.57 -8.91 -13.84
CA GLY A 95 -2.16 -9.15 -14.12
C GLY A 95 -1.20 -8.73 -13.01
N SER A 96 0.03 -8.40 -13.39
CA SER A 96 1.16 -8.09 -12.51
C SER A 96 1.81 -6.75 -12.88
N GLY A 97 2.83 -6.33 -12.13
CA GLY A 97 3.60 -5.11 -12.42
C GLY A 97 2.93 -3.80 -12.00
N ILE A 98 3.60 -2.68 -12.30
CA ILE A 98 3.32 -1.36 -11.71
C ILE A 98 2.32 -0.48 -12.47
N GLU A 99 1.85 -0.93 -13.63
CA GLU A 99 0.89 -0.15 -14.41
C GLU A 99 -0.46 -0.06 -13.69
N ASP A 100 -1.18 1.04 -13.92
CA ASP A 100 -2.57 1.14 -13.50
C ASP A 100 -3.44 0.13 -14.25
N PHE A 101 -4.58 -0.21 -13.67
CA PHE A 101 -5.46 -1.23 -14.23
C PHE A 101 -6.93 -0.84 -14.12
N SER A 102 -7.72 -1.34 -15.07
CA SER A 102 -9.17 -1.23 -15.12
C SER A 102 -9.76 -2.64 -15.08
N SER A 103 -10.83 -2.79 -14.30
CA SER A 103 -11.43 -4.08 -13.96
C SER A 103 -12.91 -4.05 -14.26
N SER A 104 -13.38 -5.06 -14.99
CA SER A 104 -14.81 -5.28 -15.28
C SER A 104 -15.41 -6.27 -14.29
N LEU A 105 -16.26 -5.79 -13.39
CA LEU A 105 -17.05 -6.63 -12.50
C LEU A 105 -18.23 -7.22 -13.28
N SER A 106 -18.51 -8.49 -13.02
CA SER A 106 -19.61 -9.21 -13.66
C SER A 106 -20.33 -10.11 -12.66
N ARG A 107 -21.52 -10.60 -13.07
CA ARG A 107 -22.35 -11.52 -12.27
C ARG A 107 -22.78 -10.90 -10.93
N LEU A 108 -22.98 -9.58 -10.90
CA LEU A 108 -23.57 -8.89 -9.77
C LEU A 108 -25.08 -9.14 -9.75
N ASN A 109 -25.67 -9.12 -8.55
CA ASN A 109 -27.11 -9.13 -8.41
C ASN A 109 -27.65 -7.71 -8.63
N SER A 110 -28.84 -7.61 -9.20
CA SER A 110 -29.53 -6.33 -9.40
C SER A 110 -30.02 -5.73 -8.08
N SER A 111 -30.21 -4.40 -8.04
CA SER A 111 -30.67 -3.66 -6.86
C SER A 111 -29.91 -4.02 -5.58
N THR A 112 -28.60 -4.23 -5.70
CA THR A 112 -27.74 -4.70 -4.60
C THR A 112 -26.59 -3.73 -4.39
N THR A 113 -26.38 -3.34 -3.13
CA THR A 113 -25.23 -2.51 -2.73
C THR A 113 -23.98 -3.37 -2.56
N TYR A 114 -22.89 -2.91 -3.16
CA TYR A 114 -21.58 -3.53 -3.11
C TYR A 114 -20.54 -2.56 -2.57
N TYR A 115 -19.61 -3.12 -1.81
CA TYR A 115 -18.37 -2.49 -1.36
C TYR A 115 -17.24 -3.02 -2.23
N LEU A 116 -16.35 -2.15 -2.68
CA LEU A 116 -15.28 -2.45 -3.62
C LEU A 116 -13.97 -1.83 -3.16
N ARG A 117 -12.86 -2.55 -3.33
CA ARG A 117 -11.50 -2.05 -3.09
C ARG A 117 -10.55 -2.57 -4.16
N ALA A 118 -9.62 -1.74 -4.62
CA ALA A 118 -8.47 -2.22 -5.37
C ALA A 118 -7.51 -3.00 -4.45
N TYR A 119 -6.85 -4.03 -4.98
CA TYR A 119 -5.83 -4.78 -4.27
C TYR A 119 -4.59 -5.00 -5.14
N ALA A 120 -3.44 -5.12 -4.48
CA ALA A 120 -2.18 -5.50 -5.10
C ALA A 120 -1.42 -6.44 -4.16
N THR A 121 -0.78 -7.46 -4.73
CA THR A 121 -0.06 -8.50 -4.00
C THR A 121 1.37 -8.58 -4.49
N ASN A 122 2.31 -8.66 -3.56
CA ASN A 122 3.71 -9.03 -3.81
C ASN A 122 4.14 -10.11 -2.81
N SER A 123 5.42 -10.48 -2.80
CA SER A 123 5.92 -11.53 -1.88
C SER A 123 5.89 -11.15 -0.39
N ARG A 124 5.65 -9.88 -0.04
CA ARG A 124 5.47 -9.42 1.35
C ARG A 124 4.01 -9.49 1.80
N GLY A 125 3.06 -9.48 0.88
CA GLY A 125 1.64 -9.62 1.18
C GLY A 125 0.76 -8.83 0.22
N THR A 126 -0.48 -8.61 0.66
CA THR A 126 -1.52 -7.90 -0.11
C THR A 126 -1.85 -6.58 0.57
N SER A 127 -1.81 -5.50 -0.20
CA SER A 127 -2.32 -4.20 0.19
C SER A 127 -3.67 -3.93 -0.47
N TYR A 128 -4.49 -3.11 0.17
CA TYR A 128 -5.80 -2.73 -0.32
C TYR A 128 -5.93 -1.22 -0.37
N GLY A 129 -6.61 -0.72 -1.40
CA GLY A 129 -6.95 0.69 -1.54
C GLY A 129 -8.14 1.10 -0.68
N GLU A 130 -8.60 2.31 -0.95
CA GLU A 130 -9.81 2.90 -0.36
C GLU A 130 -11.05 2.08 -0.71
N GLU A 131 -12.03 2.07 0.19
CA GLU A 131 -13.33 1.48 -0.09
C GLU A 131 -14.22 2.44 -0.89
N LYS A 132 -14.84 1.89 -1.92
CA LYS A 132 -15.89 2.55 -2.71
C LYS A 132 -17.18 1.76 -2.56
N VAL A 133 -18.30 2.47 -2.58
CA VAL A 133 -19.64 1.87 -2.45
C VAL A 133 -20.45 2.24 -3.68
N PHE A 134 -21.14 1.27 -4.25
CA PHE A 134 -22.06 1.48 -5.36
C PHE A 134 -23.25 0.52 -5.26
N THR A 135 -24.34 0.86 -5.94
CA THR A 135 -25.55 0.01 -6.00
C THR A 135 -25.86 -0.28 -7.47
N THR A 136 -26.07 -1.55 -7.79
CA THR A 136 -26.50 -1.98 -9.12
C THR A 136 -27.95 -1.56 -9.38
N PHE A 137 -28.28 -1.34 -10.65
CA PHE A 137 -29.65 -1.03 -11.05
C PHE A 137 -30.56 -2.26 -10.88
N TYR A 138 -31.86 -2.05 -10.66
CA TYR A 138 -32.86 -3.11 -10.67
C TYR A 138 -32.96 -3.75 -12.06
N GLY A 139 -32.92 -2.90 -13.10
CA GLY A 139 -32.92 -3.29 -14.50
C GLY A 139 -32.52 -2.12 -15.38
N ILE A 140 -32.52 -2.39 -16.68
CA ILE A 140 -32.29 -1.39 -17.70
C ILE A 140 -33.60 -1.23 -18.48
N ILE A 141 -34.07 0.01 -18.64
CA ILE A 141 -35.14 0.33 -19.58
C ILE A 141 -34.54 1.03 -20.79
N THR A 142 -35.00 0.66 -21.97
CA THR A 142 -34.67 1.32 -23.23
C THR A 142 -35.85 2.15 -23.71
N ASP A 143 -35.61 3.42 -24.05
CA ASP A 143 -36.64 4.24 -24.67
C ASP A 143 -36.85 3.89 -26.15
N VAL A 144 -37.81 4.56 -26.79
CA VAL A 144 -38.12 4.38 -28.22
C VAL A 144 -37.00 4.85 -29.15
N GLU A 145 -36.02 5.59 -28.62
CA GLU A 145 -34.84 6.11 -29.33
C GLU A 145 -33.60 5.23 -29.11
N GLY A 146 -33.68 4.21 -28.26
CA GLY A 146 -32.60 3.28 -27.94
C GLY A 146 -31.68 3.73 -26.80
N ASN A 147 -32.00 4.83 -26.10
CA ASN A 147 -31.24 5.23 -24.92
C ASN A 147 -31.55 4.31 -23.74
N THR A 148 -30.54 4.07 -22.93
CA THR A 148 -30.52 3.04 -21.88
C THR A 148 -30.48 3.72 -20.51
N TYR A 149 -31.49 3.49 -19.68
CA TYR A 149 -31.57 4.07 -18.34
C TYR A 149 -31.58 2.98 -17.27
N GLY A 150 -30.74 3.18 -16.25
CA GLY A 150 -30.76 2.36 -15.05
C GLY A 150 -31.96 2.70 -14.19
N THR A 151 -32.73 1.69 -13.77
CA THR A 151 -33.76 1.87 -12.75
C THR A 151 -33.15 1.63 -11.36
N VAL A 152 -33.37 2.58 -10.45
CA VAL A 152 -32.94 2.48 -9.04
C VAL A 152 -34.00 1.82 -8.17
#